data_AF-A0A534FFI2-F1
#
_entry.id   AF-A0A534FFI2-F1
#
_cell.length_a   1.000
_cell.length_b   1.000
_cell.length_c   1.000
_cell.angle_alpha   90.00
_cell.angle_beta   90.00
_cell.angle_gamma   90.00
#
_symmetry.space_group_name_H-M   'P 1'
#
loop_
_entity.id
_entity.type
_entity.pdbx_description
1 polymer ?
#
loop_
_entity_poly.entity_id
_entity_poly.type
_entity_poly.pdbx_seq_one_letter_code
_entity_poly.pdbx_strand_id
1 'polypeptide(L)'
;CYQLGKAIRRAVDSFDADLNVQIWGTGGMSHQLQGARAGLINRAWDTRFIDRLIDEPDALSHMPHIEYVREAGSEGIELVMWLTMRGALNDKVRTVHRLYHVPASNTAVGHLILENLP
;
A
#
# COMPACT_ATOMS: atom_id res chain seq x y z
N CYS A 1 -3.70 -9.34 -5.00
CA CYS A 1 -2.38 -8.69 -4.81
C CYS A 1 -1.60 -9.26 -3.63
N TYR A 2 -2.15 -9.34 -2.42
CA TYR A 2 -1.42 -9.82 -1.24
C TYR A 2 -0.74 -11.20 -1.41
N GLN A 3 -1.47 -12.19 -1.95
CA GLN A 3 -0.92 -13.53 -2.23
C GLN A 3 0.19 -13.54 -3.29
N LEU A 4 0.19 -12.60 -4.23
CA LEU A 4 1.31 -12.42 -5.17
C LEU A 4 2.57 -11.97 -4.42
N GLY A 5 2.45 -11.05 -3.46
CA GLY A 5 3.55 -10.66 -2.57
C GLY A 5 4.14 -11.84 -1.82
N LYS A 6 3.28 -12.69 -1.25
CA LYS A 6 3.71 -13.92 -0.55
C LYS A 6 4.45 -14.88 -1.51
N ALA A 7 4.03 -14.98 -2.76
CA ALA A 7 4.73 -15.76 -3.78
C ALA A 7 6.08 -15.15 -4.17
N ILE A 8 6.16 -13.82 -4.33
CA ILE A 8 7.41 -13.09 -4.58
C ILE A 8 8.41 -13.35 -3.46
N ARG A 9 7.98 -13.30 -2.19
CA ARG A 9 8.88 -13.59 -1.06
C ARG A 9 9.49 -14.99 -1.15
N ARG A 10 8.68 -16.02 -1.42
CA ARG A 10 9.20 -17.39 -1.58
C ARG A 10 10.19 -17.50 -2.75
N ALA A 11 9.94 -16.79 -3.85
CA ALA A 11 10.85 -16.77 -4.99
C ALA A 11 12.18 -16.09 -4.64
N VAL A 12 12.15 -14.96 -3.92
CA VAL A 12 13.35 -14.27 -3.43
C VAL A 12 14.13 -15.16 -2.45
N ASP A 13 13.45 -15.79 -1.48
CA ASP A 13 14.09 -16.66 -0.48
C ASP A 13 14.71 -17.93 -1.11
N SER A 14 14.23 -18.35 -2.28
CA SER A 14 14.78 -19.50 -3.02
C SER A 14 15.99 -19.16 -3.89
N PHE A 15 16.41 -17.90 -3.95
CA PHE A 15 17.53 -17.48 -4.78
C PHE A 15 18.87 -17.74 -4.05
N ASP A 16 19.82 -18.39 -4.73
CA ASP A 16 21.05 -18.90 -4.09
C ASP A 16 22.02 -17.80 -3.60
N ALA A 17 21.90 -16.58 -4.10
CA ALA A 17 22.78 -15.48 -3.71
C ALA A 17 22.22 -14.69 -2.53
N ASP A 18 23.10 -14.33 -1.59
CA ASP A 18 22.80 -13.46 -0.45
C ASP A 18 22.68 -12.00 -0.91
N LEU A 19 21.48 -11.62 -1.37
CA LEU A 19 21.17 -10.27 -1.83
C LEU A 19 20.26 -9.55 -0.85
N ASN A 20 20.55 -8.27 -0.62
CA ASN A 20 19.61 -7.37 0.03
C ASN A 20 18.56 -6.90 -0.98
N VAL A 21 17.40 -7.57 -1.01
CA VAL A 21 16.30 -7.29 -1.94
C VAL A 21 15.24 -6.39 -1.30
N GLN A 22 14.85 -5.33 -2.00
CA GLN A 22 13.75 -4.45 -1.60
C GLN A 22 12.54 -4.63 -2.52
N ILE A 23 11.33 -4.50 -1.97
CA ILE A 23 10.06 -4.56 -2.71
C ILE A 23 9.34 -3.23 -2.55
N TRP A 24 9.04 -2.57 -3.67
CA TRP A 24 8.41 -1.24 -3.67
C TRP A 24 6.99 -1.34 -4.24
N GLY A 25 6.00 -0.94 -3.44
CA GLY A 25 4.63 -0.71 -3.90
C GLY A 25 4.44 0.78 -4.13
N THR A 26 4.16 1.18 -5.37
CA THR A 26 4.02 2.59 -5.76
C THR A 26 2.57 2.89 -6.16
N GLY A 27 2.27 4.17 -6.40
CA GLY A 27 0.92 4.66 -6.70
C GLY A 27 0.14 5.08 -5.45
N GLY A 28 -1.05 5.64 -5.66
CA GLY A 28 -1.90 6.19 -4.60
C GLY A 28 -1.48 7.57 -4.07
N MET A 29 -2.06 8.05 -2.96
CA MET A 29 -3.13 7.44 -2.15
C MET A 29 -4.51 7.90 -2.62
N SER A 30 -5.37 8.45 -1.76
CA SER A 30 -6.65 8.98 -2.22
C SER A 30 -6.46 10.08 -3.26
N HIS A 31 -7.12 9.91 -4.40
CA HIS A 31 -7.22 10.89 -5.47
C HIS A 31 -8.29 10.49 -6.48
N GLN A 32 -8.80 11.51 -7.18
CA GLN A 32 -9.64 11.32 -8.35
C GLN A 32 -9.27 12.35 -9.42
N LEU A 33 -9.00 11.89 -10.64
CA LEU A 33 -8.57 12.69 -11.79
C LEU A 33 -9.73 13.00 -12.75
N GLN A 34 -10.84 12.27 -12.67
CA GLN A 34 -11.93 12.36 -13.65
C GLN A 34 -13.27 12.82 -13.06
N GLY A 35 -14.04 13.52 -13.91
CA GLY A 35 -15.45 13.88 -13.67
C GLY A 35 -15.65 14.95 -12.60
N ALA A 36 -16.92 15.16 -12.22
CA ALA A 36 -17.31 16.21 -11.27
C ALA A 36 -16.77 16.01 -9.84
N ARG A 37 -16.24 14.82 -9.53
CA ARG A 37 -15.63 14.48 -8.23
C ARG A 37 -14.09 14.47 -8.28
N ALA A 38 -13.48 14.96 -9.37
CA ALA A 38 -12.03 15.14 -9.44
C ALA A 38 -11.52 16.07 -8.33
N GLY A 39 -10.31 15.80 -7.83
CA GLY A 39 -9.71 16.49 -6.68
C GLY A 39 -10.11 15.93 -5.31
N LEU A 40 -10.86 14.82 -5.26
CA LEU A 40 -11.17 14.15 -4.00
C LEU A 40 -9.90 13.74 -3.26
N ILE A 41 -9.85 14.05 -1.97
CA ILE A 41 -8.85 13.57 -1.00
C ILE A 41 -9.58 13.08 0.24
N ASN A 42 -9.14 11.95 0.81
CA ASN A 42 -9.70 11.37 2.03
C ASN A 42 -8.59 10.94 3.00
N ARG A 43 -8.01 11.92 3.70
CA ARG A 43 -6.94 11.71 4.69
C ARG A 43 -7.30 10.69 5.76
N ALA A 44 -8.55 10.69 6.23
CA ALA A 44 -8.98 9.78 7.29
C ALA A 44 -8.95 8.33 6.80
N TRP A 45 -9.41 8.08 5.58
CA TRP A 45 -9.34 6.76 4.98
C TRP A 45 -7.90 6.35 4.66
N ASP A 46 -7.08 7.23 4.09
CA ASP A 46 -5.68 6.94 3.78
C ASP A 46 -4.85 6.59 5.02
N THR A 47 -5.04 7.32 6.11
CA THR A 47 -4.33 7.06 7.37
C THR A 47 -4.71 5.68 7.92
N ARG A 48 -6.00 5.34 7.89
CA ARG A 48 -6.50 4.00 8.27
C ARG A 48 -5.99 2.92 7.32
N PHE A 49 -5.90 3.18 6.01
CA PHE A 49 -5.34 2.23 5.06
C PHE A 49 -3.89 1.89 5.41
N ILE A 50 -3.06 2.90 5.70
CA ILE A 50 -1.67 2.70 6.13
C ILE A 50 -1.61 1.89 7.43
N ASP A 51 -2.43 2.23 8.44
CA ASP A 51 -2.44 1.52 9.73
C ASP A 51 -2.80 0.04 9.52
N ARG A 52 -3.87 -0.22 8.77
CA ARG A 52 -4.32 -1.59 8.44
C ARG A 52 -3.31 -2.35 7.58
N LEU A 53 -2.60 -1.67 6.69
CA LEU A 53 -1.56 -2.30 5.87
C LEU A 53 -0.39 -2.79 6.73
N ILE A 54 -0.08 -2.07 7.80
CA ILE A 54 0.98 -2.45 8.74
C ILE A 54 0.50 -3.62 9.61
N ASP A 55 -0.65 -3.44 10.26
CA ASP A 55 -1.09 -4.27 11.39
C ASP A 55 -1.96 -5.48 10.98
N GLU A 56 -2.76 -5.35 9.92
CA GLU A 56 -3.75 -6.37 9.51
C GLU A 56 -3.83 -6.55 7.97
N PRO A 57 -2.70 -6.81 7.29
CA PRO A 57 -2.65 -6.81 5.83
C PRO A 57 -3.48 -7.93 5.17
N ASP A 58 -3.65 -9.07 5.84
CA ASP A 58 -4.48 -10.16 5.34
C ASP A 58 -5.95 -9.76 5.32
N ALA A 59 -6.47 -9.21 6.43
CA ALA A 59 -7.83 -8.68 6.50
C ALA A 59 -8.04 -7.52 5.52
N LEU A 60 -7.07 -6.59 5.42
CA LEU A 60 -7.11 -5.50 4.46
C LEU A 60 -7.19 -6.00 3.01
N SER A 61 -6.54 -7.14 2.70
CA SER A 61 -6.53 -7.71 1.34
C SER A 61 -7.90 -8.18 0.84
N HIS A 62 -8.87 -8.33 1.73
CA HIS A 62 -10.25 -8.70 1.41
C HIS A 62 -11.15 -7.48 1.15
N MET A 63 -10.62 -6.25 1.27
CA MET A 63 -11.39 -5.04 0.96
C MET A 63 -11.85 -5.07 -0.50
N PRO A 64 -13.16 -4.92 -0.78
CA PRO A 64 -13.66 -4.98 -2.14
C PRO A 64 -13.28 -3.70 -2.92
N HIS A 65 -13.05 -3.81 -4.23
CA HIS A 65 -12.66 -2.68 -5.08
C HIS A 65 -13.60 -1.47 -4.96
N ILE A 66 -14.90 -1.70 -4.76
CA ILE A 66 -15.89 -0.63 -4.62
C ILE A 66 -15.63 0.27 -3.40
N GLU A 67 -15.02 -0.25 -2.34
CA GLU A 67 -14.68 0.54 -1.15
C GLU A 67 -13.56 1.53 -1.46
N TYR A 68 -12.51 1.11 -2.17
CA TYR A 68 -11.46 2.01 -2.67
C TYR A 68 -12.03 3.13 -3.53
N VAL A 69 -12.86 2.79 -4.53
CA VAL A 69 -13.44 3.81 -5.43
C VAL A 69 -14.32 4.80 -4.66
N ARG A 70 -15.11 4.31 -3.69
CA ARG A 70 -15.99 5.16 -2.88
C ARG A 70 -15.19 6.10 -1.99
N GLU A 71 -14.21 5.57 -1.26
CA GLU A 71 -13.52 6.29 -0.19
C GLU A 71 -12.27 7.03 -0.65
N ALA A 72 -11.50 6.45 -1.57
CA ALA A 72 -10.22 6.96 -2.03
C ALA A 72 -10.27 7.64 -3.41
N GLY A 73 -11.41 7.59 -4.10
CA GLY A 73 -11.55 8.09 -5.48
C GLY A 73 -11.19 7.03 -6.53
N SER A 74 -11.52 7.29 -7.80
CA SER A 74 -11.40 6.28 -8.86
C SER A 74 -9.97 5.77 -9.05
N GLU A 75 -8.96 6.65 -8.97
CA GLU A 75 -7.56 6.29 -9.14
C GLU A 75 -6.91 5.82 -7.82
N GLY A 76 -7.55 6.06 -6.67
CA GLY A 76 -7.12 5.51 -5.38
C GLY A 76 -7.08 3.97 -5.31
N ILE A 77 -7.66 3.28 -6.29
CA ILE A 77 -7.56 1.82 -6.45
C ILE A 77 -6.12 1.32 -6.60
N GLU A 78 -5.19 2.17 -7.05
CA GLU A 78 -3.75 1.86 -7.14
C GLU A 78 -3.15 1.31 -5.84
N LEU A 79 -3.75 1.63 -4.69
CA LEU A 79 -3.32 1.13 -3.38
C LEU A 79 -3.35 -0.39 -3.24
N VAL A 80 -4.00 -1.14 -4.14
CA VAL A 80 -3.86 -2.61 -4.18
C VAL A 80 -2.43 -3.07 -4.49
N MET A 81 -1.59 -2.23 -5.11
CA MET A 81 -0.17 -2.51 -5.33
C MET A 81 0.63 -2.56 -4.03
N TRP A 82 0.23 -1.76 -3.02
CA TRP A 82 0.85 -1.75 -1.70
C TRP A 82 0.64 -3.09 -0.97
N LEU A 83 -0.48 -3.78 -1.23
CA LEU A 83 -0.70 -5.14 -0.72
C LEU A 83 0.28 -6.16 -1.31
N THR A 84 0.73 -5.99 -2.56
CA THR A 84 1.79 -6.85 -3.13
C THR A 84 3.10 -6.64 -2.39
N MET A 85 3.51 -5.38 -2.14
CA MET A 85 4.70 -5.10 -1.33
C MET A 85 4.57 -5.69 0.07
N ARG A 86 3.45 -5.42 0.74
CA ARG A 86 3.23 -5.87 2.11
C ARG A 86 3.16 -7.39 2.24
N GLY A 87 2.66 -8.08 1.23
CA GLY A 87 2.64 -9.54 1.16
C GLY A 87 4.02 -10.16 1.06
N ALA A 88 5.03 -9.42 0.57
CA ALA A 88 6.41 -9.91 0.50
C ALA A 88 7.19 -9.76 1.82
N LEU A 89 6.64 -9.05 2.80
CA LEU A 89 7.25 -8.85 4.11
C LEU A 89 6.84 -9.93 5.12
N ASN A 90 7.56 -10.01 6.23
CA ASN A 90 7.20 -10.82 7.39
C ASN A 90 5.85 -10.38 7.97
N ASP A 91 5.23 -11.24 8.77
CA ASP A 91 3.94 -10.90 9.39
C ASP A 91 4.10 -9.71 10.35
N LYS A 92 5.22 -9.65 11.08
CA LYS A 92 5.61 -8.50 11.89
C LYS A 92 6.63 -7.62 11.16
N VAL A 93 6.34 -6.33 11.15
CA VAL A 93 7.19 -5.31 10.54
C VAL A 93 7.36 -4.12 11.49
N ARG A 94 8.47 -3.39 11.35
CA ARG A 94 8.70 -2.13 12.03
C ARG A 94 8.52 -0.99 11.03
N THR A 95 7.75 0.02 11.42
CA THR A 95 7.69 1.29 10.68
C THR A 95 8.92 2.12 11.01
N VAL A 96 9.82 2.28 10.03
CA VAL A 96 11.05 3.08 10.16
C VAL A 96 10.77 4.53 9.78
N HIS A 97 9.93 4.75 8.79
CA HIS A 97 9.55 6.08 8.33
C HIS A 97 8.11 6.07 7.85
N ARG A 98 7.38 7.14 8.15
CA ARG A 98 6.03 7.41 7.66
C ARG A 98 5.90 8.89 7.35
N LEU A 99 5.48 9.21 6.13
CA LEU A 99 5.15 10.54 5.66
C LEU A 99 3.77 10.50 5.01
N TYR A 100 2.98 11.53 5.31
CA TYR A 100 1.72 11.80 4.64
C TYR A 100 1.66 13.29 4.29
N HIS A 101 1.45 13.63 3.02
CA HIS A 101 1.39 15.01 2.57
C HIS A 101 0.21 15.25 1.62
N VAL A 102 -0.45 16.40 1.78
CA VAL A 102 -1.50 16.89 0.89
C VAL A 102 -1.32 18.40 0.74
N PRO A 103 -1.43 18.97 -0.48
CA PRO A 103 -1.60 18.26 -1.76
C PRO A 103 -0.26 17.91 -2.42
N ALA A 104 -0.26 16.90 -3.30
CA ALA A 104 0.72 16.81 -4.39
C ALA A 104 -0.03 16.68 -5.71
N SER A 105 -0.15 17.80 -6.44
CA SER A 105 -1.09 17.91 -7.57
C SER A 105 -2.52 17.53 -7.09
N ASN A 106 -3.14 16.49 -7.66
CA ASN A 106 -4.48 16.03 -7.32
C ASN A 106 -4.50 14.88 -6.30
N THR A 107 -3.35 14.54 -5.71
CA THR A 107 -3.18 13.30 -4.94
C THR A 107 -2.67 13.55 -3.52
N ALA A 108 -3.04 12.65 -2.60
CA ALA A 108 -2.39 12.52 -1.31
C ALA A 108 -1.12 11.67 -1.42
N VAL A 109 0.03 12.22 -1.05
CA VAL A 109 1.29 11.47 -1.04
C VAL A 109 1.41 10.69 0.27
N GLY A 110 1.58 9.38 0.15
CA GLY A 110 2.01 8.50 1.23
C GLY A 110 3.39 7.94 0.94
N HIS A 111 4.27 7.96 1.93
CA HIS A 111 5.57 7.31 1.85
C HIS A 111 5.86 6.55 3.15
N LEU A 112 6.20 5.28 3.04
CA LEU A 112 6.34 4.35 4.16
C LEU A 112 7.58 3.48 3.94
N ILE A 113 8.41 3.36 4.97
CA ILE A 113 9.52 2.40 5.02
C ILE A 113 9.22 1.40 6.12
N LEU A 114 9.09 0.13 5.72
CA LEU A 114 8.86 -1.01 6.60
C LEU A 114 10.06 -1.94 6.56
N GLU A 115 10.49 -2.39 7.73
CA GLU A 115 11.53 -3.42 7.86
C GLU A 115 10.94 -4.68 8.50
N ASN A 116 11.40 -5.85 8.03
CA ASN A 116 11.05 -7.12 8.64
C ASN A 116 11.55 -7.17 10.08
N LEU A 117 10.66 -7.54 11.00
CA LEU A 117 11.08 -7.97 12.33
C LEU A 117 11.41 -9.46 12.30
N PRO A 118 12.35 -9.93 13.16
CA PRO A 118 12.62 -11.35 13.35
C PRO A 118 11.37 -12.14 13.72
#